data_AF-A0A7G1G557-F1
#
_entry.id   AF-A0A7G1G557-F1
#
_cell.length_a   1.000
_cell.length_b   1.000
_cell.length_c   1.000
_cell.angle_alpha   90.00
_cell.angle_beta   90.00
_cell.angle_gamma   90.00
#
_symmetry.space_group_name_H-M   'P 1'
#
loop_
_entity.id
_entity.type
_entity.pdbx_description
1 polymer ?
#
loop_
_entity_poly.entity_id
_entity_poly.type
_entity_poly.pdbx_seq_one_letter_code
_entity_poly.pdbx_strand_id
1 'polypeptide(L)'
;MPIRVLGADGSGSLDNVALGIRYAADHGANIINMSLGGGANAQTLADAVKYAHDKGVTIVTASGNDNGSISYPAKYPETIAVGSVRYDLKRAWYSNYGPELDVVAPGGDTQVDQNNDGYADGVLSTTWKPDTGDTYVFMQGTSMASPHVAGVAALLYAHGIKNPEDIRNVLRNSATDLGDTGYDNYYGAGLINAYNALTYNDNGNGGNGGGSTPPTTAKLKAFVLGYDYWQGGYVVISDTQEVVNGHYQLNEVQTGYTSYVCVWQDNNNNGKIDSGDYWGYDGSYNFKANQNYNVNLTATIKP
;
A
#
# COMPACT_ATOMS: atom_id res chain seq x y z
N MET A 1 -10.31 -10.97 16.91
CA MET A 1 -11.40 -10.22 17.53
C MET A 1 -12.51 -10.04 16.49
N PRO A 2 -13.67 -10.71 16.62
CA PRO A 2 -14.78 -10.52 15.69
C PRO A 2 -15.56 -9.25 16.02
N ILE A 3 -15.73 -8.35 15.05
CA ILE A 3 -16.55 -7.13 15.17
C ILE A 3 -17.64 -7.19 14.11
N ARG A 4 -18.89 -7.31 14.54
CA ARG A 4 -20.04 -7.41 13.64
C ARG A 4 -20.50 -6.02 13.21
N VAL A 5 -20.26 -5.68 11.95
CA VAL A 5 -20.72 -4.42 11.33
C VAL A 5 -21.78 -4.63 10.25
N LEU A 6 -22.06 -5.88 9.88
CA LEU A 6 -23.04 -6.28 8.87
C LEU A 6 -24.21 -7.07 9.50
N GLY A 7 -25.38 -6.88 8.92
CA GLY A 7 -26.61 -7.62 9.18
C GLY A 7 -26.54 -9.07 8.67
N ALA A 8 -27.62 -9.82 8.90
CA ALA A 8 -27.72 -11.20 8.41
C ALA A 8 -27.82 -11.30 6.88
N ASP A 9 -28.16 -10.20 6.21
CA ASP A 9 -28.19 -10.03 4.76
C ASP A 9 -26.83 -9.67 4.15
N GLY A 10 -25.77 -9.60 4.98
CA GLY A 10 -24.43 -9.22 4.54
C GLY A 10 -24.26 -7.72 4.26
N SER A 11 -25.23 -6.87 4.64
CA SER A 11 -25.19 -5.43 4.41
C SER A 11 -25.05 -4.63 5.71
N GLY A 12 -24.53 -3.41 5.64
CA GLY A 12 -24.36 -2.54 6.80
C GLY A 12 -24.15 -1.07 6.42
N SER A 13 -24.25 -0.17 7.39
CA SER A 13 -24.01 1.26 7.18
C SER A 13 -22.53 1.60 7.28
N LEU A 14 -22.10 2.64 6.56
CA LEU A 14 -20.73 3.16 6.66
C LEU A 14 -20.40 3.61 8.10
N ASP A 15 -21.38 4.14 8.83
CA ASP A 15 -21.22 4.53 10.23
C ASP A 15 -20.92 3.34 11.14
N ASN A 16 -21.60 2.20 10.93
CA ASN A 16 -21.33 0.98 11.70
C ASN A 16 -19.94 0.43 11.40
N VAL A 17 -19.51 0.50 10.13
CA VAL A 17 -18.14 0.11 9.74
C VAL A 17 -17.13 1.03 10.42
N ALA A 18 -17.32 2.35 10.36
CA ALA A 18 -16.43 3.33 10.99
C ALA A 18 -16.34 3.14 12.52
N LEU A 19 -17.46 2.89 13.19
CA LEU A 19 -17.50 2.57 14.63
C LEU A 19 -16.77 1.25 14.92
N GLY A 20 -16.96 0.23 14.08
CA GLY A 20 -16.28 -1.05 14.22
C GLY A 20 -14.76 -0.95 14.09
N ILE A 21 -14.27 -0.13 13.14
CA ILE A 21 -12.84 0.15 12.97
C ILE A 21 -12.26 0.81 14.24
N ARG A 22 -12.91 1.87 14.73
CA ARG A 22 -12.47 2.56 15.96
C ARG A 22 -12.48 1.63 17.16
N TYR A 23 -13.55 0.86 17.33
CA TYR A 23 -13.65 -0.12 18.41
C TYR A 23 -12.50 -1.12 18.34
N ALA A 24 -12.21 -1.69 17.17
CA ALA A 24 -11.10 -2.65 17.01
C ALA A 24 -9.75 -2.02 17.41
N ALA A 25 -9.47 -0.80 16.93
CA ALA A 25 -8.24 -0.07 17.25
C ALA A 25 -8.12 0.26 18.75
N ASP A 26 -9.23 0.58 19.41
CA ASP A 26 -9.26 0.90 20.85
C ASP A 26 -9.09 -0.33 21.74
N HIS A 27 -9.43 -1.52 21.23
CA HIS A 27 -9.47 -2.76 21.99
C HIS A 27 -8.31 -3.72 21.65
N GLY A 28 -7.25 -3.21 21.02
CA GLY A 28 -5.99 -3.93 20.83
C GLY A 28 -5.92 -4.78 19.56
N ALA A 29 -6.73 -4.48 18.53
CA ALA A 29 -6.48 -5.05 17.21
C ALA A 29 -5.15 -4.50 16.66
N ASN A 30 -4.31 -5.38 16.11
CA ASN A 30 -3.10 -4.98 15.40
C ASN A 30 -3.29 -4.99 13.89
N ILE A 31 -4.11 -5.92 13.40
CA ILE A 31 -4.51 -6.05 12.01
C ILE A 31 -6.04 -6.07 11.95
N ILE A 32 -6.63 -5.26 11.08
CA ILE A 32 -8.05 -5.24 10.76
C ILE A 32 -8.22 -5.75 9.32
N ASN A 33 -9.04 -6.78 9.12
CA ASN A 33 -9.47 -7.23 7.79
C ASN A 33 -10.89 -6.76 7.51
N MET A 34 -11.09 -6.11 6.37
CA MET A 34 -12.38 -5.67 5.86
C MET A 34 -12.63 -6.26 4.48
N SER A 35 -13.17 -7.47 4.46
CA SER A 35 -13.69 -8.14 3.27
C SER A 35 -15.06 -7.58 2.84
N LEU A 36 -15.18 -6.26 2.79
CA LEU A 36 -16.39 -5.50 2.51
C LEU A 36 -16.05 -4.25 1.68
N GLY A 37 -17.05 -3.65 1.04
CA GLY A 37 -16.87 -2.44 0.24
C GLY A 37 -18.16 -1.99 -0.44
N GLY A 38 -18.04 -1.12 -1.45
CA GLY A 38 -19.16 -0.68 -2.28
C GLY A 38 -19.80 0.66 -1.87
N GLY A 39 -19.20 1.37 -0.92
CA GLY A 39 -19.63 2.71 -0.50
C GLY A 39 -18.99 3.84 -1.32
N ALA A 40 -19.56 5.04 -1.23
CA ALA A 40 -18.92 6.27 -1.69
C ALA A 40 -17.76 6.68 -0.76
N ASN A 41 -16.92 7.61 -1.23
CA ASN A 41 -15.97 8.29 -0.35
C ASN A 41 -16.76 9.01 0.76
N ALA A 42 -16.59 8.59 2.01
CA ALA A 42 -17.27 9.17 3.15
C ALA A 42 -16.24 9.60 4.19
N GLN A 43 -16.29 10.87 4.60
CA GLN A 43 -15.37 11.43 5.57
C GLN A 43 -15.35 10.63 6.88
N THR A 44 -16.52 10.20 7.36
CA THR A 44 -16.63 9.38 8.58
C THR A 44 -15.83 8.08 8.48
N LEU A 45 -15.85 7.42 7.33
CA LEU A 45 -15.10 6.19 7.11
C LEU A 45 -13.61 6.47 6.94
N ALA A 46 -13.25 7.51 6.19
CA ALA A 46 -11.87 7.98 6.04
C ALA A 46 -11.23 8.31 7.40
N ASP A 47 -11.94 9.07 8.25
CA ASP A 47 -11.47 9.45 9.58
C ASP A 47 -11.29 8.23 10.50
N ALA A 48 -12.14 7.21 10.38
CA ALA A 48 -12.02 5.99 11.16
C ALA A 48 -10.83 5.13 10.70
N VAL A 49 -10.64 4.98 9.39
CA VAL A 49 -9.49 4.31 8.79
C VAL A 49 -8.20 5.00 9.22
N LYS A 50 -8.12 6.33 9.02
CA LYS A 50 -6.97 7.12 9.43
C LYS A 50 -6.69 7.03 10.93
N TYR A 51 -7.73 7.08 11.76
CA TYR A 51 -7.59 6.92 13.21
C TYR A 51 -6.96 5.58 13.61
N ALA A 52 -7.39 4.47 13.00
CA ALA A 52 -6.82 3.16 13.27
C ALA A 52 -5.37 3.05 12.76
N HIS A 53 -5.09 3.57 11.57
CA HIS A 53 -3.74 3.61 11.00
C HIS A 53 -2.77 4.43 11.86
N ASP A 54 -3.16 5.64 12.28
CA ASP A 54 -2.36 6.51 13.15
C ASP A 54 -2.09 5.87 14.54
N LYS A 55 -2.93 4.90 14.94
CA LYS A 55 -2.72 4.05 16.13
C LYS A 55 -1.78 2.86 15.91
N GLY A 56 -1.23 2.70 14.72
CA GLY A 56 -0.37 1.58 14.35
C GLY A 56 -1.11 0.31 14.00
N VAL A 57 -2.39 0.39 13.62
CA VAL A 57 -3.18 -0.76 13.17
C VAL A 57 -3.09 -0.89 11.65
N THR A 58 -2.67 -2.06 11.16
CA THR A 58 -2.68 -2.35 9.71
C THR A 58 -4.09 -2.68 9.24
N ILE A 59 -4.51 -2.07 8.14
CA ILE A 59 -5.87 -2.19 7.62
C ILE A 59 -5.83 -2.84 6.25
N VAL A 60 -6.37 -4.05 6.14
CA VAL A 60 -6.39 -4.86 4.91
C VAL A 60 -7.81 -4.91 4.38
N THR A 61 -7.99 -4.64 3.08
CA THR A 61 -9.30 -4.41 2.48
C THR A 61 -9.44 -5.08 1.13
N ALA A 62 -10.64 -5.58 0.82
CA ALA A 62 -10.96 -6.13 -0.49
C ALA A 62 -11.15 -5.01 -1.53
N SER A 63 -10.58 -5.15 -2.74
CA SER A 63 -10.69 -4.12 -3.78
C SER A 63 -12.10 -4.00 -4.41
N GLY A 64 -12.91 -5.06 -4.32
CA GLY A 64 -14.27 -5.17 -4.86
C GLY A 64 -14.37 -6.13 -6.06
N ASN A 65 -15.59 -6.43 -6.50
CA ASN A 65 -15.90 -7.58 -7.37
C ASN A 65 -16.67 -7.20 -8.65
N ASP A 66 -16.46 -5.99 -9.16
CA ASP A 66 -17.24 -5.40 -10.25
C ASP A 66 -16.47 -5.32 -11.57
N ASN A 67 -15.24 -5.85 -11.62
CA ASN A 67 -14.28 -5.67 -12.71
C ASN A 67 -14.11 -4.18 -13.10
N GLY A 68 -14.07 -3.31 -12.08
CA GLY A 68 -14.00 -1.87 -12.24
C GLY A 68 -12.94 -1.25 -11.33
N SER A 69 -13.14 0.04 -11.02
CA SER A 69 -12.26 0.77 -10.12
C SER A 69 -12.32 0.23 -8.70
N ILE A 70 -11.21 0.32 -7.98
CA ILE A 70 -11.11 -0.03 -6.56
C ILE A 70 -12.18 0.73 -5.74
N SER A 71 -12.89 -0.02 -4.90
CA SER A 71 -13.96 0.48 -4.04
C SER A 71 -13.43 1.05 -2.73
N TYR A 72 -14.21 1.91 -2.08
CA TYR A 72 -13.95 2.25 -0.67
C TYR A 72 -14.38 1.09 0.24
N PRO A 73 -13.66 0.82 1.35
CA PRO A 73 -12.52 1.59 1.88
C PRO A 73 -11.15 1.32 1.23
N ALA A 74 -11.00 0.32 0.37
CA ALA A 74 -9.70 -0.05 -0.21
C ALA A 74 -9.00 1.07 -1.01
N LYS A 75 -9.76 2.07 -1.44
CA LYS A 75 -9.21 3.24 -2.12
C LYS A 75 -8.54 4.26 -1.18
N TYR A 76 -8.65 4.11 0.15
CA TYR A 76 -8.01 5.02 1.09
C TYR A 76 -6.49 4.78 1.15
N PRO A 77 -5.65 5.83 1.16
CA PRO A 77 -4.19 5.69 1.20
C PRO A 77 -3.66 4.87 2.36
N GLU A 78 -4.33 4.90 3.52
CA GLU A 78 -3.95 4.18 4.74
C GLU A 78 -4.33 2.68 4.73
N THR A 79 -4.97 2.20 3.67
CA THR A 79 -5.39 0.80 3.55
C THR A 79 -4.48 0.02 2.59
N ILE A 80 -4.40 -1.29 2.83
CA ILE A 80 -3.83 -2.25 1.89
C ILE A 80 -4.98 -2.77 1.02
N ALA A 81 -4.98 -2.42 -0.26
CA ALA A 81 -5.98 -2.84 -1.22
C ALA A 81 -5.62 -4.20 -1.83
N VAL A 82 -6.53 -5.17 -1.72
CA VAL A 82 -6.28 -6.56 -2.12
C VAL A 82 -7.16 -6.98 -3.29
N GLY A 83 -6.50 -7.33 -4.40
CA GLY A 83 -7.14 -7.94 -5.57
C GLY A 83 -7.15 -9.47 -5.51
N SER A 84 -7.84 -10.09 -6.45
CA SER A 84 -8.04 -11.54 -6.51
C SER A 84 -7.39 -12.17 -7.73
N VAL A 85 -6.68 -13.28 -7.52
CA VAL A 85 -6.27 -14.21 -8.56
C VAL A 85 -7.00 -15.55 -8.42
N ARG A 86 -7.06 -16.27 -9.54
CA ARG A 86 -7.56 -17.65 -9.63
C ARG A 86 -6.45 -18.66 -9.37
N TYR A 87 -6.80 -19.94 -9.45
CA TYR A 87 -5.86 -21.06 -9.37
C TYR A 87 -4.70 -20.94 -10.37
N ASP A 88 -4.97 -20.49 -11.60
CA ASP A 88 -3.97 -20.30 -12.66
C ASP A 88 -3.16 -19.00 -12.56
N LEU A 89 -3.21 -18.31 -11.41
CA LEU A 89 -2.56 -17.03 -11.13
C LEU A 89 -3.01 -15.86 -12.02
N LYS A 90 -4.02 -16.05 -12.87
CA LYS A 90 -4.61 -14.92 -13.61
C LYS A 90 -5.52 -14.13 -12.70
N ARG A 91 -5.58 -12.81 -12.91
CA ARG A 91 -6.56 -11.94 -12.27
C ARG A 91 -7.96 -12.54 -12.44
N ALA A 92 -8.68 -12.70 -11.33
CA ALA A 92 -10.05 -13.16 -11.37
C ALA A 92 -10.91 -12.15 -12.15
N TRP A 93 -11.82 -12.64 -12.98
CA TRP A 93 -12.57 -11.82 -13.94
C TRP A 93 -13.38 -10.69 -13.28
N TYR A 94 -13.75 -10.86 -12.01
CA TYR A 94 -14.50 -9.89 -11.21
C TYR A 94 -13.62 -8.90 -10.44
N SER A 95 -12.32 -9.15 -10.27
CA SER A 95 -11.49 -8.36 -9.36
C SER A 95 -11.40 -6.90 -9.78
N ASN A 96 -11.74 -5.95 -8.92
CA ASN A 96 -11.46 -4.54 -9.18
C ASN A 96 -9.95 -4.28 -9.24
N TYR A 97 -9.58 -3.26 -10.00
CA TYR A 97 -8.20 -2.92 -10.38
C TYR A 97 -8.02 -1.39 -10.43
N GLY A 98 -6.79 -0.91 -10.33
CA GLY A 98 -6.50 0.52 -10.29
C GLY A 98 -5.15 0.85 -9.66
N PRO A 99 -4.74 2.14 -9.71
CA PRO A 99 -3.47 2.61 -9.17
C PRO A 99 -3.37 2.54 -7.65
N GLU A 100 -4.47 2.27 -6.94
CA GLU A 100 -4.46 2.07 -5.49
C GLU A 100 -4.24 0.61 -5.07
N LEU A 101 -4.13 -0.34 -6.02
CA LEU A 101 -4.02 -1.78 -5.73
C LEU A 101 -2.64 -2.11 -5.15
N ASP A 102 -2.57 -2.74 -3.97
CA ASP A 102 -1.26 -3.07 -3.38
C ASP A 102 -0.71 -4.40 -3.85
N VAL A 103 -1.51 -5.45 -3.70
CA VAL A 103 -1.14 -6.84 -3.95
C VAL A 103 -2.37 -7.63 -4.37
N VAL A 104 -2.14 -8.81 -4.93
CA VAL A 104 -3.19 -9.81 -5.15
C VAL A 104 -2.97 -11.04 -4.28
N ALA A 105 -4.06 -11.74 -4.00
CA ALA A 105 -4.05 -13.01 -3.27
C ALA A 105 -5.08 -13.99 -3.84
N PRO A 106 -5.03 -15.28 -3.47
CA PRO A 106 -6.01 -16.26 -3.93
C PRO A 106 -7.44 -15.86 -3.51
N GLY A 107 -8.28 -15.58 -4.49
CA GLY A 107 -9.71 -15.34 -4.27
C GLY A 107 -10.61 -16.25 -5.11
N GLY A 108 -10.05 -17.03 -6.03
CA GLY A 108 -10.73 -18.15 -6.69
C GLY A 108 -11.75 -17.77 -7.77
N ASP A 109 -12.29 -18.79 -8.43
CA ASP A 109 -13.34 -18.71 -9.45
C ASP A 109 -14.18 -19.98 -9.41
N THR A 110 -15.39 -19.87 -8.83
CA THR A 110 -16.29 -21.02 -8.65
C THR A 110 -16.98 -21.47 -9.94
N GLN A 111 -16.73 -20.79 -11.06
CA GLN A 111 -17.28 -21.15 -12.38
C GLN A 111 -16.44 -22.18 -13.13
N VAL A 112 -15.23 -22.49 -12.63
CA VAL A 112 -14.27 -23.35 -13.30
C VAL A 112 -13.69 -24.37 -12.32
N ASP A 113 -13.26 -25.49 -12.90
CA ASP A 113 -12.42 -26.53 -12.28
C ASP A 113 -11.23 -26.71 -13.24
N GLN A 114 -10.15 -25.97 -13.00
CA GLN A 114 -8.98 -25.91 -13.87
C GLN A 114 -7.99 -27.03 -13.57
N ASN A 115 -8.08 -27.66 -12.40
CA ASN A 115 -7.20 -28.75 -11.99
C ASN A 115 -7.84 -30.15 -12.21
N ASN A 116 -9.11 -30.19 -12.62
CA ASN A 116 -9.91 -31.39 -12.89
C ASN A 116 -10.04 -32.32 -11.67
N ASP A 117 -10.09 -31.76 -10.46
CA ASP A 117 -10.23 -32.54 -9.22
C ASP A 117 -11.70 -32.82 -8.84
N GLY A 118 -12.65 -32.28 -9.61
CA GLY A 118 -14.08 -32.43 -9.42
C GLY A 118 -14.71 -31.39 -8.48
N TYR A 119 -13.93 -30.42 -8.00
CA TYR A 119 -14.38 -29.28 -7.22
C TYR A 119 -14.19 -27.97 -7.97
N ALA A 120 -14.99 -26.96 -7.62
CA ALA A 120 -14.83 -25.64 -8.18
C ALA A 120 -13.59 -24.95 -7.57
N ASP A 121 -12.86 -24.17 -8.36
CA ASP A 121 -11.63 -23.46 -7.97
C ASP A 121 -11.88 -22.22 -7.09
N GLY A 122 -12.78 -22.33 -6.11
CA GLY A 122 -12.98 -21.33 -5.08
C GLY A 122 -11.98 -21.45 -3.93
N VAL A 123 -12.07 -20.52 -2.98
CA VAL A 123 -11.41 -20.61 -1.68
C VAL A 123 -12.34 -21.35 -0.72
N LEU A 124 -11.88 -22.49 -0.20
CA LEU A 124 -12.63 -23.26 0.79
C LEU A 124 -12.78 -22.45 2.08
N SER A 125 -14.01 -22.06 2.38
CA SER A 125 -14.34 -21.11 3.45
C SER A 125 -15.26 -21.75 4.49
N THR A 126 -15.00 -21.47 5.76
CA THR A 126 -15.91 -21.84 6.86
C THR A 126 -17.20 -21.02 6.76
N THR A 127 -18.34 -21.67 6.90
CA THR A 127 -19.65 -21.03 6.90
C THR A 127 -20.61 -21.79 7.83
N TRP A 128 -21.80 -21.24 8.01
CA TRP A 128 -22.88 -21.88 8.76
C TRP A 128 -24.14 -21.92 7.90
N LYS A 129 -24.84 -23.04 7.89
CA LYS A 129 -26.16 -23.17 7.24
C LYS A 129 -27.22 -23.59 8.27
N PRO A 130 -28.47 -23.07 8.18
CA PRO A 130 -29.53 -23.42 9.12
C PRO A 130 -29.84 -24.93 9.23
N ASP A 131 -29.66 -25.67 8.15
CA ASP A 131 -29.97 -27.09 8.01
C ASP A 131 -28.81 -28.01 8.43
N THR A 132 -27.56 -27.62 8.16
CA THR A 132 -26.38 -28.47 8.42
C THR A 132 -25.49 -27.99 9.56
N GLY A 133 -25.70 -26.79 10.08
CA GLY A 133 -24.81 -26.16 11.06
C GLY A 133 -23.50 -25.68 10.42
N ASP A 134 -22.40 -25.74 11.19
CA ASP A 134 -21.06 -25.37 10.72
C ASP A 134 -20.60 -26.28 9.57
N THR A 135 -20.14 -25.69 8.48
CA THR A 135 -19.74 -26.41 7.26
C THR A 135 -18.67 -25.64 6.50
N TYR A 136 -18.17 -26.25 5.43
CA TYR A 136 -17.30 -25.61 4.45
C TYR A 136 -18.03 -25.45 3.12
N VAL A 137 -17.74 -24.37 2.40
CA VAL A 137 -18.15 -24.15 1.01
C VAL A 137 -17.04 -23.46 0.25
N PHE A 138 -16.92 -23.74 -1.05
CA PHE A 138 -16.07 -22.95 -1.94
C PHE A 138 -16.73 -21.59 -2.20
N MET A 139 -16.00 -20.51 -1.94
CA MET A 139 -16.43 -19.13 -2.22
C MET A 139 -15.43 -18.47 -3.18
N GLN A 140 -15.87 -17.39 -3.85
CA GLN A 140 -14.97 -16.53 -4.62
C GLN A 140 -15.14 -15.07 -4.22
N GLY A 141 -14.07 -14.29 -4.39
CA GLY A 141 -14.12 -12.84 -4.23
C GLY A 141 -12.80 -12.25 -3.76
N THR A 142 -12.65 -10.94 -3.97
CA THR A 142 -11.61 -10.16 -3.26
C THR A 142 -11.81 -10.21 -1.75
N SER A 143 -13.04 -10.44 -1.29
CA SER A 143 -13.37 -10.79 0.10
C SER A 143 -12.66 -12.04 0.61
N MET A 144 -12.36 -13.02 -0.24
CA MET A 144 -11.60 -14.24 0.09
C MET A 144 -10.09 -14.03 -0.06
N ALA A 145 -9.67 -13.15 -0.96
CA ALA A 145 -8.26 -12.76 -1.11
C ALA A 145 -7.75 -11.93 0.09
N SER A 146 -8.51 -10.93 0.52
CA SER A 146 -8.19 -10.03 1.65
C SER A 146 -7.72 -10.74 2.94
N PRO A 147 -8.41 -11.78 3.46
CA PRO A 147 -7.98 -12.46 4.68
C PRO A 147 -6.68 -13.25 4.53
N HIS A 148 -6.28 -13.67 3.32
CA HIS A 148 -4.95 -14.25 3.11
C HIS A 148 -3.86 -13.20 3.37
N VAL A 149 -4.03 -11.98 2.82
CA VAL A 149 -3.11 -10.86 3.04
C VAL A 149 -3.09 -10.44 4.51
N ALA A 150 -4.26 -10.36 5.16
CA ALA A 150 -4.35 -10.08 6.59
C ALA A 150 -3.64 -11.14 7.45
N GLY A 151 -3.69 -12.41 7.04
CA GLY A 151 -2.94 -13.50 7.67
C GLY A 151 -1.42 -13.29 7.58
N VAL A 152 -0.90 -12.93 6.40
CA VAL A 152 0.53 -12.63 6.23
C VAL A 152 0.92 -11.37 7.00
N ALA A 153 0.09 -10.32 6.99
CA ALA A 153 0.31 -9.11 7.78
C ALA A 153 0.39 -9.43 9.29
N ALA A 154 -0.45 -10.33 9.79
CA ALA A 154 -0.39 -10.79 11.18
C ALA A 154 0.89 -11.60 11.48
N LEU A 155 1.37 -12.42 10.54
CA LEU A 155 2.65 -13.12 10.66
C LEU A 155 3.82 -12.13 10.75
N LEU A 156 3.85 -11.09 9.89
CA LEU A 156 4.85 -10.03 9.93
C LEU A 156 4.80 -9.25 11.26
N TYR A 157 3.60 -8.94 11.74
CA TYR A 157 3.40 -8.33 13.04
C TYR A 157 3.97 -9.20 14.16
N ALA A 158 3.68 -10.50 14.16
CA ALA A 158 4.24 -11.45 15.12
C ALA A 158 5.77 -11.58 14.99
N HIS A 159 6.31 -11.42 13.78
CA HIS A 159 7.74 -11.44 13.47
C HIS A 159 8.49 -10.17 13.88
N GLY A 160 7.78 -9.12 14.33
CA GLY A 160 8.39 -7.92 14.90
C GLY A 160 8.22 -6.65 14.08
N ILE A 161 7.65 -6.72 12.88
CA ILE A 161 7.36 -5.55 12.06
C ILE A 161 6.02 -4.97 12.53
N LYS A 162 6.06 -3.86 13.28
CA LYS A 162 4.85 -3.35 13.96
C LYS A 162 4.16 -2.20 13.23
N ASN A 163 4.89 -1.44 12.42
CA ASN A 163 4.35 -0.27 11.74
C ASN A 163 3.52 -0.69 10.50
N PRO A 164 2.32 -0.11 10.28
CA PRO A 164 1.48 -0.44 9.13
C PRO A 164 2.14 -0.26 7.77
N GLU A 165 2.92 0.81 7.57
CA GLU A 165 3.60 1.08 6.30
C GLU A 165 4.76 0.11 6.08
N ASP A 166 5.51 -0.25 7.14
CA ASP A 166 6.56 -1.26 7.02
C ASP A 166 5.96 -2.63 6.62
N ILE A 167 4.82 -3.01 7.21
CA ILE A 167 4.09 -4.23 6.81
C ILE A 167 3.65 -4.17 5.35
N ARG A 168 3.04 -3.05 4.92
CA ARG A 168 2.63 -2.83 3.52
C ARG A 168 3.81 -2.94 2.57
N ASN A 169 4.95 -2.32 2.91
CA ASN A 169 6.16 -2.34 2.11
C ASN A 169 6.74 -3.75 1.99
N VAL A 170 6.82 -4.51 3.09
CA VAL A 170 7.27 -5.92 3.03
C VAL A 170 6.33 -6.74 2.16
N LEU A 171 5.01 -6.59 2.29
CA LEU A 171 4.04 -7.31 1.47
C LEU A 171 4.23 -7.01 -0.03
N ARG A 172 4.42 -5.74 -0.41
CA ARG A 172 4.65 -5.33 -1.80
C ARG A 172 6.00 -5.81 -2.33
N ASN A 173 7.08 -5.58 -1.59
CA ASN A 173 8.44 -5.85 -2.07
C ASN A 173 8.83 -7.33 -2.03
N SER A 174 8.08 -8.17 -1.33
CA SER A 174 8.27 -9.62 -1.28
C SER A 174 7.29 -10.39 -2.17
N ALA A 175 6.33 -9.69 -2.78
CA ALA A 175 5.36 -10.28 -3.68
C ALA A 175 6.03 -10.94 -4.89
N THR A 176 5.40 -11.98 -5.40
CA THR A 176 5.78 -12.59 -6.67
C THR A 176 5.13 -11.82 -7.80
N ASP A 177 5.94 -11.13 -8.59
CA ASP A 177 5.49 -10.31 -9.71
C ASP A 177 4.63 -11.13 -10.70
N LEU A 178 3.53 -10.53 -11.14
CA LEU A 178 2.56 -11.11 -12.08
C LEU A 178 2.11 -10.01 -13.04
N GLY A 179 1.90 -10.36 -14.31
CA GLY A 179 1.46 -9.38 -15.30
C GLY A 179 2.65 -8.70 -15.97
N ASP A 180 2.58 -7.38 -16.08
CA ASP A 180 3.69 -6.59 -16.62
C ASP A 180 4.78 -6.48 -15.55
N THR A 181 6.06 -6.40 -15.96
CA THR A 181 7.15 -6.37 -14.98
C THR A 181 7.05 -5.16 -14.04
N GLY A 182 7.03 -5.44 -12.75
CA GLY A 182 6.94 -4.44 -11.69
C GLY A 182 5.50 -4.11 -11.31
N TYR A 183 5.30 -2.93 -10.72
CA TYR A 183 3.97 -2.52 -10.30
C TYR A 183 3.04 -2.30 -11.51
N ASP A 184 1.85 -2.91 -11.48
CA ASP A 184 0.79 -2.63 -12.44
C ASP A 184 -0.60 -2.50 -11.79
N ASN A 185 -1.55 -1.90 -12.50
CA ASN A 185 -2.88 -1.62 -11.96
C ASN A 185 -3.75 -2.89 -11.78
N TYR A 186 -3.38 -4.02 -12.37
CA TYR A 186 -4.17 -5.27 -12.37
C TYR A 186 -3.71 -6.27 -11.31
N TYR A 187 -2.42 -6.29 -11.00
CA TYR A 187 -1.79 -7.20 -10.03
C TYR A 187 -1.15 -6.47 -8.84
N GLY A 188 -1.08 -5.13 -8.87
CA GLY A 188 -0.38 -4.34 -7.85
C GLY A 188 1.10 -4.64 -7.91
N ALA A 189 1.72 -4.96 -6.78
CA ALA A 189 3.08 -5.50 -6.72
C ALA A 189 3.18 -7.02 -7.02
N GLY A 190 2.04 -7.69 -7.24
CA GLY A 190 1.97 -9.12 -7.53
C GLY A 190 1.33 -9.96 -6.42
N LEU A 191 1.52 -11.28 -6.50
CA LEU A 191 0.97 -12.26 -5.58
C LEU A 191 1.68 -12.25 -4.23
N ILE A 192 0.94 -12.15 -3.13
CA ILE A 192 1.53 -12.27 -1.80
C ILE A 192 2.36 -13.56 -1.64
N ASN A 193 3.50 -13.45 -0.98
CA ASN A 193 4.36 -14.60 -0.70
C ASN A 193 4.80 -14.57 0.77
N ALA A 194 4.15 -15.39 1.59
CA ALA A 194 4.39 -15.40 3.04
C ALA A 194 5.83 -15.79 3.41
N TYR A 195 6.43 -16.71 2.67
CA TYR A 195 7.82 -17.11 2.89
C TYR A 195 8.76 -15.94 2.59
N ASN A 196 8.66 -15.36 1.40
CA ASN A 196 9.48 -14.22 1.00
C ASN A 196 9.28 -13.05 1.96
N ALA A 197 8.05 -12.80 2.43
CA ALA A 197 7.74 -11.74 3.38
C ALA A 197 8.45 -11.94 4.74
N LEU A 198 8.43 -13.17 5.28
CA LEU A 198 9.08 -13.49 6.55
C LEU A 198 10.60 -13.58 6.46
N THR A 199 11.14 -13.88 5.28
CA THR A 199 12.57 -13.86 5.00
C THR A 199 13.00 -12.57 4.30
N TYR A 200 12.12 -11.57 4.24
CA TYR A 200 12.40 -10.31 3.58
C TYR A 200 13.43 -9.57 4.43
N ASN A 201 14.67 -9.85 4.10
CA ASN A 201 15.78 -9.02 4.49
C ASN A 201 15.90 -8.03 3.35
N ASP A 202 15.55 -6.78 3.63
CA ASP A 202 15.97 -5.67 2.79
C ASP A 202 17.49 -5.78 2.73
N ASN A 203 18.03 -6.38 1.66
CA ASN A 203 19.46 -6.65 1.51
C ASN A 203 20.20 -5.34 1.15
N GLY A 204 19.91 -4.31 1.95
CA GLY A 204 20.79 -3.24 2.38
C GLY A 204 21.20 -3.31 3.87
N ASN A 205 20.67 -4.20 4.72
CA ASN A 205 21.26 -4.44 6.05
C ASN A 205 20.79 -5.74 6.72
N GLY A 206 21.64 -6.77 6.74
CA GLY A 206 21.35 -8.02 7.44
C GLY A 206 21.51 -7.90 8.96
N GLY A 207 20.54 -8.46 9.69
CA GLY A 207 20.82 -9.15 10.94
C GLY A 207 20.35 -8.49 12.25
N ASN A 208 19.46 -9.25 12.90
CA ASN A 208 19.28 -9.42 14.34
C ASN A 208 18.27 -8.51 15.04
N GLY A 209 17.35 -9.16 15.76
CA GLY A 209 16.31 -8.54 16.53
C GLY A 209 16.83 -7.65 17.66
N GLY A 210 16.03 -6.63 17.97
CA GLY A 210 16.31 -5.65 19.01
C GLY A 210 15.84 -4.30 18.51
N GLY A 211 14.87 -3.71 19.21
CA GLY A 211 14.23 -2.46 18.80
C GLY A 211 15.22 -1.39 18.39
N SER A 212 15.08 -0.91 17.17
CA SER A 212 15.61 0.36 16.73
C SER A 212 14.70 0.89 15.64
N THR A 213 14.29 2.14 15.81
CA THR A 213 13.75 3.05 14.79
C THR A 213 14.20 2.70 13.36
N PRO A 214 13.29 2.76 12.37
CA PRO A 214 13.56 2.28 11.02
C PRO A 214 14.73 3.08 10.40
N PRO A 215 15.76 2.43 9.84
CA PRO A 215 16.65 3.10 8.92
C PRO A 215 16.02 3.03 7.53
N THR A 216 15.47 4.14 7.08
CA THR A 216 15.31 4.43 5.65
C THR A 216 16.67 4.31 4.97
N THR A 217 16.90 3.28 4.15
CA THR A 217 18.17 3.12 3.41
C THR A 217 18.24 4.03 2.18
N ALA A 218 17.09 4.49 1.67
CA ALA A 218 17.03 5.55 0.68
C ALA A 218 17.44 6.88 1.34
N LYS A 219 18.67 7.28 1.07
CA LYS A 219 19.23 8.56 1.50
C LYS A 219 18.46 9.69 0.84
N LEU A 220 18.01 10.65 1.65
CA LEU A 220 17.44 11.89 1.14
C LEU A 220 18.50 12.62 0.31
N LYS A 221 18.12 13.08 -0.87
CA LYS A 221 18.96 13.86 -1.78
C LYS A 221 18.34 15.23 -1.99
N ALA A 222 19.15 16.27 -2.02
CA ALA A 222 18.77 17.63 -2.35
C ALA A 222 19.42 18.07 -3.68
N PHE A 223 18.65 18.80 -4.50
CA PHE A 223 19.11 19.38 -5.77
C PHE A 223 18.25 20.59 -6.15
N VAL A 224 18.66 21.33 -7.17
CA VAL A 224 17.92 22.48 -7.71
C VAL A 224 17.37 22.17 -9.09
N LEU A 225 16.08 22.41 -9.28
CA LEU A 225 15.45 22.42 -10.60
C LEU A 225 15.40 23.83 -11.16
N GLY A 226 15.82 24.02 -12.42
CA GLY A 226 15.65 25.25 -13.19
C GLY A 226 14.76 25.02 -14.41
N TYR A 227 13.92 25.99 -14.74
CA TYR A 227 13.10 25.92 -15.96
C TYR A 227 13.93 26.27 -17.20
N ASP A 228 14.23 25.29 -18.05
CA ASP A 228 14.88 25.51 -19.33
C ASP A 228 13.86 25.97 -20.37
N TYR A 229 13.88 27.27 -20.68
CA TYR A 229 13.00 27.88 -21.69
C TYR A 229 13.22 27.35 -23.11
N TRP A 230 14.38 26.76 -23.41
CA TRP A 230 14.68 26.20 -24.73
C TRP A 230 14.14 24.78 -24.90
N GLN A 231 14.12 24.01 -23.81
CA GLN A 231 13.59 22.63 -23.80
C GLN A 231 12.12 22.55 -23.36
N GLY A 232 11.57 23.61 -22.76
CA GLY A 232 10.18 23.65 -22.31
C GLY A 232 9.90 22.74 -21.12
N GLY A 233 10.83 22.68 -20.15
CA GLY A 233 10.70 21.82 -18.97
C GLY A 233 11.70 22.15 -17.86
N TYR A 234 11.58 21.46 -16.73
CA TYR A 234 12.52 21.57 -15.62
C TYR A 234 13.69 20.60 -15.79
N VAL A 235 14.90 21.09 -15.52
CA VAL A 235 16.13 20.30 -15.51
C VAL A 235 16.90 20.51 -14.22
N VAL A 236 17.69 19.53 -13.80
CA VAL A 236 18.58 19.65 -12.64
C VAL A 236 19.74 20.58 -12.99
N ILE A 237 19.90 21.67 -12.25
CA ILE A 237 20.92 22.72 -12.50
C ILE A 237 21.92 22.87 -11.34
N SER A 238 22.01 21.88 -10.46
CA SER A 238 22.99 21.81 -9.38
C SER A 238 23.60 20.41 -9.28
N ASP A 239 24.63 20.29 -8.45
CA ASP A 239 25.01 19.01 -7.87
C ASP A 239 23.85 18.42 -7.05
N THR A 240 23.80 17.08 -6.99
CA THR A 240 22.86 16.35 -6.13
C THR A 240 23.61 15.91 -4.88
N GLN A 241 23.12 16.31 -3.71
CA GLN A 241 23.81 16.11 -2.43
C GLN A 241 22.94 15.37 -1.44
N GLU A 242 23.54 14.50 -0.65
CA GLU A 242 22.84 13.79 0.42
C GLU A 242 22.47 14.75 1.56
N VAL A 243 21.26 14.60 2.10
CA VAL A 243 20.80 15.32 3.28
C VAL A 243 21.25 14.57 4.53
N VAL A 244 22.16 15.16 5.30
CA VAL A 244 22.72 14.58 6.52
C VAL A 244 22.19 15.35 7.72
N ASN A 245 21.47 14.67 8.62
CA ASN A 245 20.85 15.28 9.82
C ASN A 245 19.94 16.50 9.49
N GLY A 246 19.23 16.46 8.36
CA GLY A 246 18.38 17.57 7.91
C GLY A 246 19.12 18.74 7.27
N HIS A 247 20.44 18.61 7.06
CA HIS A 247 21.29 19.64 6.45
C HIS A 247 21.91 19.16 5.13
N TYR A 248 22.06 20.08 4.19
CA TYR A 248 22.71 19.86 2.89
C TYR A 248 23.40 21.15 2.43
N GLN A 249 24.38 21.06 1.53
CA GLN A 249 25.04 22.20 0.90
C GLN A 249 25.09 21.96 -0.61
N LEU A 250 24.60 22.92 -1.40
CA LEU A 250 24.59 22.87 -2.86
C LEU A 250 25.67 23.80 -3.38
N ASN A 251 26.70 23.25 -4.03
CA ASN A 251 27.91 23.99 -4.37
C ASN A 251 27.89 24.53 -5.81
N GLU A 252 27.10 23.93 -6.71
CA GLU A 252 27.16 24.20 -8.15
C GLU A 252 25.82 24.66 -8.77
N VAL A 253 25.10 25.56 -8.09
CA VAL A 253 23.82 26.06 -8.61
C VAL A 253 24.03 27.07 -9.75
N GLN A 254 23.55 26.73 -10.96
CA GLN A 254 23.57 27.67 -12.09
C GLN A 254 22.62 28.86 -11.85
N THR A 255 23.11 30.09 -12.01
CA THR A 255 22.31 31.31 -11.80
C THR A 255 21.57 31.75 -13.06
N GLY A 256 20.41 32.41 -12.90
CA GLY A 256 19.66 33.04 -14.01
C GLY A 256 18.37 32.32 -14.43
N TYR A 257 17.97 31.28 -13.70
CA TYR A 257 16.73 30.53 -13.94
C TYR A 257 15.74 30.71 -12.79
N THR A 258 14.44 30.76 -13.07
CA THR A 258 13.43 30.51 -12.03
C THR A 258 13.63 29.08 -11.54
N SER A 259 13.94 28.91 -10.26
CA SER A 259 14.39 27.62 -9.76
C SER A 259 13.83 27.27 -8.38
N TYR A 260 13.76 25.95 -8.13
CA TYR A 260 13.15 25.33 -6.94
C TYR A 260 14.18 24.46 -6.23
N VAL A 261 14.28 24.58 -4.90
CA VAL A 261 15.06 23.61 -4.12
C VAL A 261 14.19 22.39 -3.87
N CYS A 262 14.68 21.22 -4.26
CA CYS A 262 13.97 19.97 -4.16
C CYS A 262 14.69 19.03 -3.20
N VAL A 263 13.92 18.27 -2.43
CA VAL A 263 14.42 17.13 -1.64
C VAL A 263 13.62 15.90 -2.04
N TRP A 264 14.30 14.79 -2.27
CA TRP A 264 13.73 13.55 -2.77
C TRP A 264 14.34 12.32 -2.08
N GLN A 265 13.54 11.28 -1.93
CA GLN A 265 13.91 9.98 -1.44
C GLN A 265 13.49 8.91 -2.46
N ASP A 266 14.49 8.32 -3.12
CA ASP A 266 14.36 7.26 -4.12
C ASP A 266 14.18 5.90 -3.43
N ASN A 267 12.93 5.53 -3.14
CA ASN A 267 12.64 4.33 -2.35
C ASN A 267 12.75 3.04 -3.18
N ASN A 268 12.65 3.13 -4.50
CA ASN A 268 12.78 1.99 -5.41
C ASN A 268 14.12 1.98 -6.18
N ASN A 269 15.00 2.94 -5.90
CA ASN A 269 16.36 3.10 -6.45
C ASN A 269 16.41 3.12 -7.99
N ASN A 270 15.40 3.70 -8.62
CA ASN A 270 15.25 3.70 -10.07
C ASN A 270 15.69 5.01 -10.75
N GLY A 271 16.11 6.02 -9.97
CA GLY A 271 16.59 7.29 -10.50
C GLY A 271 15.49 8.23 -11.00
N LYS A 272 14.21 7.95 -10.74
CA LYS A 272 13.05 8.74 -11.20
C LYS A 272 12.12 8.99 -10.04
N ILE A 273 11.63 10.23 -9.91
CA ILE A 273 10.58 10.55 -8.95
C ILE A 273 9.27 9.92 -9.44
N ASP A 274 8.81 8.87 -8.78
CA ASP A 274 7.58 8.18 -9.13
C ASP A 274 6.78 7.63 -7.93
N SER A 275 5.81 6.76 -8.21
CA SER A 275 4.91 6.21 -7.21
C SER A 275 5.67 5.28 -6.26
N GLY A 276 5.82 5.72 -5.02
CA GLY A 276 6.60 5.02 -3.99
C GLY A 276 7.69 5.89 -3.37
N ASP A 277 8.03 7.02 -3.99
CA ASP A 277 9.02 7.96 -3.50
C ASP A 277 8.43 9.07 -2.62
N TYR A 278 9.28 9.63 -1.75
CA TYR A 278 8.97 10.89 -1.06
C TYR A 278 9.67 12.03 -1.77
N TRP A 279 8.96 13.13 -2.04
CA TRP A 279 9.58 14.34 -2.57
C TRP A 279 8.90 15.60 -2.05
N GLY A 280 9.63 16.71 -2.05
CA GLY A 280 9.12 18.03 -1.71
C GLY A 280 9.97 19.12 -2.35
N TYR A 281 9.38 20.30 -2.53
CA TYR A 281 10.10 21.47 -3.04
C TYR A 281 9.67 22.73 -2.28
N ASP A 282 10.56 23.71 -2.23
CA ASP A 282 10.25 25.02 -1.67
C ASP A 282 10.60 26.14 -2.65
N GLY A 283 9.65 27.08 -2.79
CA GLY A 283 9.78 28.42 -3.39
C GLY A 283 10.35 28.55 -4.81
N SER A 284 10.03 29.66 -5.49
CA SER A 284 10.83 30.13 -6.62
C SER A 284 11.93 31.05 -6.09
N TYR A 285 13.19 30.60 -6.12
CA TYR A 285 14.32 31.35 -5.60
C TYR A 285 15.15 31.99 -6.72
N ASN A 286 15.65 33.20 -6.47
CA ASN A 286 16.81 33.74 -7.19
C ASN A 286 18.04 33.43 -6.36
N PHE A 287 18.70 32.30 -6.65
CA PHE A 287 19.82 31.82 -5.86
C PHE A 287 20.96 32.84 -5.78
N LYS A 288 21.38 33.15 -4.56
CA LYS A 288 22.61 33.88 -4.26
C LYS A 288 23.58 32.92 -3.58
N ALA A 289 24.87 33.05 -3.88
CA ALA A 289 25.91 32.27 -3.23
C ALA A 289 25.87 32.46 -1.69
N ASN A 290 26.14 31.38 -0.94
CA ASN A 290 26.26 31.36 0.52
C ASN A 290 24.99 31.67 1.33
N GLN A 291 23.82 31.18 0.91
CA GLN A 291 22.55 31.26 1.68
C GLN A 291 22.01 29.86 2.06
N ASN A 292 21.32 29.79 3.20
CA ASN A 292 20.62 28.59 3.67
C ASN A 292 19.16 28.61 3.21
N TYR A 293 18.66 27.48 2.74
CA TYR A 293 17.27 27.29 2.32
C TYR A 293 16.67 26.09 3.08
N ASN A 294 15.43 26.21 3.56
CA ASN A 294 14.76 25.18 4.35
C ASN A 294 13.63 24.56 3.53
N VAL A 295 13.71 23.26 3.22
CA VAL A 295 12.66 22.55 2.49
C VAL A 295 11.93 21.61 3.45
N ASN A 296 10.60 21.71 3.49
CA ASN A 296 9.77 20.75 4.22
C ASN A 296 9.36 19.61 3.28
N LEU A 297 9.55 18.36 3.71
CA LEU A 297 9.05 17.18 3.00
C LEU A 297 7.54 17.07 3.20
N THR A 298 6.82 16.78 2.11
CA THR A 298 5.40 16.46 2.16
C THR A 298 5.17 15.13 1.46
N ALA A 299 4.41 14.21 2.08
CA ALA A 299 3.97 12.99 1.43
C ALA A 299 2.86 13.30 0.41
N THR A 300 3.19 13.89 -0.73
CA THR A 300 2.21 14.06 -1.82
C THR A 300 2.91 14.28 -3.16
N ILE A 301 2.63 13.41 -4.12
CA ILE A 301 2.82 13.71 -5.54
C ILE A 301 1.77 14.78 -5.90
N LYS A 302 2.21 16.03 -6.06
CA LYS A 302 1.47 16.98 -6.89
C LYS A 302 1.91 16.77 -8.35
N PRO A 303 0.99 16.93 -9.33
CA PRO A 303 1.29 16.80 -10.75
C PRO A 303 2.46 17.67 -11.21
#